data_AF-A0A3C0GLB9-F1
#
_entry.id   AF-A0A3C0GLB9-F1
#
_cell.length_a   1.000
_cell.length_b   1.000
_cell.length_c   1.000
_cell.angle_alpha   90.00
_cell.angle_beta   90.00
_cell.angle_gamma   90.00
#
_symmetry.space_group_name_H-M   'P 1'
#
loop_
_entity.id
_entity.type
_entity.pdbx_description
1 polymer ?
#
loop_
_entity_poly.entity_id
_entity_poly.type
_entity_poly.pdbx_seq_one_letter_code
_entity_poly.pdbx_strand_id
1 'polypeptide(L)' 'MEDFKRGDIVWLRDYPFGSPTNIYGKIVGIIGKDYYNILLQSGLNEGTIIKYKWYRLLLKERKSPNVEEDS' A
#
# COMPACT_ATOMS: atom_id res chain seq x y z
N MET A 1 -14.85 6.17 2.59
CA MET A 1 -13.39 6.04 2.40
C MET A 1 -13.15 4.57 2.14
N GLU A 2 -12.53 4.20 1.02
CA GLU A 2 -12.27 2.78 0.77
C GLU A 2 -11.06 2.33 1.58
N ASP A 3 -11.25 1.30 2.39
CA ASP A 3 -10.14 0.62 3.06
C ASP A 3 -9.26 -0.07 2.03
N PHE A 4 -7.97 -0.14 2.31
CA PHE A 4 -7.03 -0.82 1.44
C PHE A 4 -7.08 -2.34 1.67
N LYS A 5 -6.82 -3.11 0.62
CA LYS A 5 -6.84 -4.57 0.67
C LYS A 5 -5.43 -5.14 0.58
N ARG A 6 -5.25 -6.35 1.12
CA ARG A 6 -4.03 -7.12 0.86
C ARG A 6 -3.88 -7.30 -0.65
N GLY A 7 -2.68 -7.01 -1.17
CA GLY A 7 -2.42 -7.05 -2.60
C GLY A 7 -2.37 -5.67 -3.27
N ASP A 8 -3.01 -4.65 -2.69
CA ASP A 8 -2.98 -3.29 -3.23
C ASP A 8 -1.55 -2.73 -3.22
N ILE A 9 -1.22 -1.99 -4.28
CA ILE A 9 0.01 -1.19 -4.33
C ILE A 9 -0.33 0.24 -3.93
N VAL A 10 0.43 0.77 -2.97
CA VAL A 10 0.21 2.10 -2.40
C VAL A 10 1.48 2.93 -2.46
N TRP A 11 1.32 4.22 -2.74
CA TRP A 11 2.35 5.23 -2.48
C TRP A 11 2.37 5.60 -1.00
N LEU A 12 3.58 5.86 -0.50
CA LEU A 12 3.79 6.36 0.86
C LEU A 12 3.92 7.89 0.87
N ARG A 13 3.25 8.51 1.84
CA ARG A 13 3.34 9.95 2.10
C ARG A 13 4.13 10.22 3.37
N ASP A 14 4.97 11.26 3.33
CA ASP A 14 5.69 11.73 4.53
C ASP A 14 4.76 12.39 5.55
N TYR A 15 3.73 13.08 5.06
CA TYR A 15 2.74 13.75 5.87
C TYR A 15 1.33 13.49 5.33
N PRO A 16 0.27 13.60 6.16
CA PRO A 16 -1.13 13.39 5.72
C PRO A 16 -1.52 14.21 4.47
N PHE A 17 -0.82 15.32 4.21
CA PHE A 17 -1.01 16.22 3.06
C PHE A 17 0.31 16.55 2.31
N GLY A 18 1.37 15.77 2.52
CA GLY A 18 2.64 15.96 1.81
C GLY A 18 2.62 15.37 0.40
N SER A 19 3.54 15.83 -0.46
CA SER A 19 3.78 15.22 -1.77
C SER A 19 4.19 13.74 -1.64
N PRO A 20 3.80 12.87 -2.58
CA PRO A 20 4.23 11.48 -2.57
C PRO A 20 5.76 11.39 -2.64
N THR A 21 6.35 10.50 -1.84
CA THR A 21 7.82 10.35 -1.75
C THR A 21 8.45 9.58 -2.90
N ASN A 22 7.69 9.28 -3.96
CA ASN A 22 8.03 8.26 -4.98
C ASN A 22 8.33 6.86 -4.41
N ILE A 23 8.11 6.63 -3.11
CA ILE A 23 8.21 5.33 -2.47
C ILE A 23 6.85 4.63 -2.55
N TYR A 24 6.82 3.40 -3.03
CA TYR A 24 5.63 2.55 -3.06
C TYR A 24 5.90 1.18 -2.49
N GLY A 25 4.81 0.50 -2.11
CA GLY A 25 4.87 -0.85 -1.61
C GLY A 25 3.53 -1.56 -1.70
N LYS A 26 3.57 -2.86 -1.44
CA LYS A 26 2.41 -3.75 -1.48
C LYS A 26 1.88 -3.99 -0.07
N ILE A 27 0.57 -3.91 0.10
CA ILE A 27 -0.06 -4.28 1.37
C ILE A 27 -0.01 -5.79 1.53
N VAL A 28 0.68 -6.23 2.58
CA VAL A 28 0.83 -7.66 2.95
C VAL A 28 0.08 -8.01 4.23
N GLY A 29 -0.29 -7.01 5.04
CA GLY A 29 -1.05 -7.22 6.27
C GLY A 29 -1.94 -6.03 6.62
N ILE A 30 -3.04 -6.32 7.32
CA ILE A 30 -3.98 -5.35 7.85
C ILE A 30 -3.98 -5.55 9.37
N ILE A 31 -3.73 -4.49 10.14
CA ILE A 31 -3.64 -4.52 11.59
C ILE A 31 -4.72 -3.58 12.16
N GLY A 32 -5.83 -4.17 12.57
CA GLY A 32 -6.99 -3.41 13.03
C GLY A 32 -7.56 -2.52 11.92
N LYS A 33 -8.14 -1.38 12.31
CA LYS A 33 -8.76 -0.43 11.37
C LYS A 33 -7.78 0.59 10.78
N ASP A 34 -6.70 0.90 11.51
CA ASP A 34 -5.89 2.07 11.19
C ASP A 34 -4.52 1.78 10.59
N TYR A 35 -4.02 0.55 10.72
CA TYR A 35 -2.64 0.21 10.37
C TYR A 35 -2.54 -0.88 9.32
N TYR A 36 -1.53 -0.76 8.47
CA TYR A 36 -1.22 -1.69 7.40
C TYR A 36 0.27 -2.05 7.43
N ASN A 37 0.58 -3.32 7.18
CA ASN A 37 1.95 -3.78 6.91
C ASN A 37 2.19 -3.73 5.41
N ILE A 38 3.25 -3.05 5.03
CA ILE A 38 3.59 -2.76 3.64
C ILE A 38 4.97 -3.30 3.36
N LEU A 39 5.05 -4.17 2.34
CA LEU A 39 6.32 -4.59 1.76
C LEU A 39 6.77 -3.52 0.77
N LEU A 40 7.88 -2.84 1.06
CA LEU A 40 8.41 -1.81 0.18
C LEU A 40 8.93 -2.42 -1.12
N GLN A 41 8.56 -1.82 -2.24
CA GLN A 41 8.95 -2.22 -3.60
C GLN A 41 9.78 -1.15 -4.31
N SER A 42 10.14 -0.07 -3.60
CA SER A 42 11.07 0.94 -4.09
C SER A 42 11.76 1.68 -2.94
N GLY A 43 12.81 2.42 -3.28
CA GLY A 43 13.58 3.26 -2.36
C GLY A 43 14.68 2.48 -1.62
N LEU A 44 15.36 3.16 -0.70
CA LEU A 44 16.52 2.61 0.02
C LEU A 44 16.19 1.38 0.89
N ASN A 45 14.93 1.23 1.28
CA ASN A 45 14.46 0.16 2.18
C ASN A 45 13.64 -0.91 1.42
N GLU A 46 13.83 -1.05 0.11
CA GLU A 46 13.16 -2.08 -0.69
C GLU A 46 13.33 -3.48 -0.09
N GLY A 47 12.26 -4.28 -0.11
CA GLY A 47 12.24 -5.64 0.47
C GLY A 47 11.94 -5.68 1.97
N THR A 48 11.86 -4.53 2.66
CA THR A 48 11.49 -4.48 4.07
C THR A 48 9.98 -4.35 4.28
N ILE A 49 9.49 -4.85 5.41
CA ILE A 49 8.09 -4.70 5.82
C ILE A 49 8.01 -3.60 6.88
N ILE A 50 7.24 -2.55 6.58
CA ILE A 50 7.03 -1.40 7.48
C ILE A 50 5.54 -1.21 7.78
N LYS A 51 5.25 -0.79 9.01
CA LYS A 51 3.90 -0.46 9.46
C LYS A 51 3.56 1.00 9.17
N TYR A 52 2.47 1.25 8.46
CA TYR A 52 1.95 2.59 8.17
C TYR A 52 0.51 2.76 8.62
N LYS A 53 0.13 4.01 8.90
CA LYS A 53 -1.26 4.40 9.13
C LYS A 53 -1.97 4.68 7.82
N TRP A 54 -3.27 4.38 7.75
CA TRP A 54 -4.10 4.53 6.55
C TRP A 54 -3.98 5.91 5.89
N TYR A 55 -3.95 6.99 6.68
CA TYR A 55 -3.93 8.37 6.16
C TYR A 55 -2.58 8.78 5.53
N ARG A 56 -1.56 7.94 5.63
CA ARG A 56 -0.25 8.13 4.96
C ARG A 56 -0.13 7.31 3.68
N LEU A 57 -1.20 6.62 3.27
CA LEU A 57 -1.23 5.77 2.09
C LEU A 57 -2.08 6.42 1.01
N LEU A 58 -1.64 6.25 -0.23
CA LEU A 58 -2.40 6.62 -1.41
C LEU A 58 -2.41 5.44 -2.36
N LEU A 59 -3.59 5.02 -2.80
CA LEU A 59 -3.71 3.92 -3.75
C LEU A 59 -2.96 4.28 -5.05
N LYS A 60 -2.01 3.44 -5.44
CA LYS A 60 -1.34 3.53 -6.73
C LYS A 60 -2.11 2.69 -7.75
N GLU A 61 -2.23 1.40 -7.43
CA GLU A 61 -2.85 0.39 -8.25
C GLU A 61 -3.57 -0.59 -7.33
N ARG A 62 -4.84 -0.86 -7.65
CA ARG A 62 -5.56 -1.98 -7.08
C ARG A 62 -5.41 -3.14 -8.04
N LYS A 63 -4.76 -4.22 -7.62
CA LYS A 63 -4.89 -5.48 -8.34
C LYS A 63 -6.34 -5.92 -8.15
N SER A 64 -7.16 -5.76 -9.18
CA SER A 64 -8.44 -6.47 -9.22
C SER A 64 -8.13 -7.95 -8.96
N PRO A 65 -8.86 -8.63 -8.07
CA PRO A 65 -8.81 -10.08 -8.08
C PRO A 65 -9.15 -10.47 -9.51
N ASN A 66 -8.24 -11.16 -10.20
CA ASN A 66 -8.48 -11.63 -11.55
C ASN A 66 -9.87 -12.27 -11.57
N VAL A 67 -10.77 -11.71 -12.36
CA VAL A 67 -11.75 -12.55 -13.02
C VAL A 67 -10.88 -13.36 -13.98
N GLU A 68 -10.52 -14.57 -13.56
CA GLU A 68 -10.09 -15.58 -14.50
C GLU A 68 -11.33 -15.83 -15.38
N GLU A 69 -11.43 -15.08 -16.48
CA GLU A 69 -12.19 -15.55 -17.63
C GLU A 69 -11.39 -16.75 -18.15
N ASP A 70 -11.78 -17.93 -17.67
CA ASP A 70 -11.53 -19.19 -18.36
C ASP A 70 -11.88 -18.98 -19.86
N SER A 71 -10.88 -19.09 -20.72
CA SER A 71 -11.02 -19.18 -22.18
C SER A 71 -10.14 -20.30 -22.69
#